data_AF-A0A353J9L0-F1
#
_entry.id   AF-A0A353J9L0-F1
#
_cell.length_a   1.000
_cell.length_b   1.000
_cell.length_c   1.000
_cell.angle_alpha   90.00
_cell.angle_beta   90.00
_cell.angle_gamma   90.00
#
_symmetry.space_group_name_H-M   'P 1'
#
loop_
_entity.id
_entity.type
_entity.pdbx_description
1 polymer ?
#
loop_
_entity_poly.entity_id
_entity_poly.type
_entity_poly.pdbx_seq_one_letter_code
_entity_poly.pdbx_strand_id
1 'polypeptide(L)'
;MLTGKYLNKYYLKYWYLFLIGFLAVIAVDYFQLYIPEYLGQIVGLFSENYVADEISKTVMIISLKVLAIAFSLMIGRCLWRVTLFSASKHIEANLRQEMFEKAMRLSRDYYHENNVGTVMAWFTNDIETIEEYFSWGTIMLIDAVFLSIFVIVKMFILDITLAVFAIFPMILIVIWGMLVEKFMAEKWKE
;
A
#
# COMPACT_ATOMS: atom_id res chain seq x y z
N MET A 1 13.49 2.07 -14.02
CA MET A 1 13.47 3.38 -13.33
C MET A 1 13.18 3.27 -11.82
N LEU A 2 13.23 2.07 -11.19
CA LEU A 2 12.93 1.88 -9.75
C LEU A 2 14.04 1.11 -8.99
N THR A 3 15.12 0.78 -9.69
CA THR A 3 16.29 0.02 -9.22
C THR A 3 17.56 0.70 -9.72
N GLY A 4 17.60 2.04 -9.63
CA GLY A 4 18.82 2.78 -9.92
C GLY A 4 19.89 2.38 -8.91
N LYS A 5 21.11 2.04 -9.37
CA LYS A 5 22.24 1.70 -8.49
C LYS A 5 22.42 2.68 -7.32
N TYR A 6 22.08 3.95 -7.53
CA TYR A 6 22.17 5.02 -6.54
C TYR A 6 21.11 4.93 -5.42
N LEU A 7 19.91 4.40 -5.70
CA LEU A 7 18.84 4.25 -4.71
C LEU A 7 18.96 2.94 -3.91
N ASN A 8 19.56 1.88 -4.48
CA ASN A 8 19.77 0.60 -3.79
C ASN A 8 20.59 0.72 -2.50
N LYS A 9 21.50 1.69 -2.41
CA LYS A 9 22.26 1.99 -1.19
C LYS A 9 21.33 2.30 -0.02
N TYR A 10 20.24 3.03 -0.27
CA TYR A 10 19.28 3.42 0.77
C TYR A 10 18.38 2.26 1.17
N TYR A 11 17.95 1.42 0.20
CA TYR A 11 17.24 0.17 0.50
C TYR A 11 18.06 -0.74 1.41
N LEU A 12 19.35 -0.94 1.11
CA LEU A 12 20.23 -1.77 1.91
C LEU A 12 20.55 -1.16 3.28
N LYS A 13 20.54 0.17 3.42
CA LYS A 13 20.77 0.83 4.71
C LYS A 13 19.57 0.66 5.65
N TYR A 14 18.34 0.76 5.14
CA TYR A 14 17.10 0.70 5.93
C TYR A 14 16.30 -0.60 5.72
N TRP A 15 16.94 -1.67 5.25
CA TRP A 15 16.29 -2.92 4.85
C TRP A 15 15.45 -3.54 5.97
N TYR A 16 15.88 -3.40 7.24
CA TYR A 16 15.18 -3.93 8.40
C TYR A 16 13.85 -3.21 8.65
N LEU A 17 13.79 -1.89 8.44
CA LEU A 17 12.55 -1.12 8.55
C LEU A 17 11.58 -1.50 7.44
N PHE A 18 12.07 -1.64 6.21
CA PHE A 18 11.26 -2.12 5.09
C PHE A 18 10.76 -3.55 5.30
N LEU A 19 11.59 -4.45 5.84
CA LEU A 19 11.19 -5.82 6.11
C LEU A 19 10.10 -5.90 7.18
N ILE A 20 10.26 -5.18 8.30
CA ILE A 20 9.24 -5.13 9.37
C ILE A 20 7.95 -4.52 8.83
N GLY A 21 8.05 -3.41 8.10
CA GLY A 21 6.89 -2.76 7.48
C GLY A 21 6.17 -3.69 6.50
N PHE A 22 6.91 -4.34 5.61
CA PHE A 22 6.40 -5.31 4.65
C PHE A 22 5.64 -6.46 5.31
N LEU A 23 6.23 -7.09 6.33
CA LEU A 23 5.59 -8.17 7.08
C LEU A 23 4.33 -7.69 7.81
N ALA A 24 4.36 -6.47 8.34
CA ALA A 24 3.22 -5.86 9.03
C ALA A 24 2.07 -5.53 8.06
N VAL A 25 2.34 -5.06 6.84
CA VAL A 25 1.31 -4.85 5.81
C VAL A 25 0.66 -6.19 5.43
N ILE A 26 1.45 -7.22 5.13
CA ILE A 26 0.92 -8.55 4.77
C ILE A 26 0.07 -9.13 5.90
N ALA A 27 0.50 -8.97 7.16
CA ALA A 27 -0.27 -9.42 8.30
C ALA A 27 -1.62 -8.67 8.40
N VAL A 28 -1.61 -7.35 8.22
CA VAL A 28 -2.84 -6.53 8.19
C VAL A 28 -3.78 -6.98 7.07
N ASP A 29 -3.24 -7.21 5.87
CA ASP A 29 -4.00 -7.68 4.71
C ASP A 29 -4.65 -9.03 4.93
N TYR A 30 -3.94 -9.94 5.61
CA TYR A 30 -4.50 -11.24 5.96
C TYR A 30 -5.59 -11.11 7.03
N PHE A 31 -5.33 -10.37 8.11
CA PHE A 31 -6.28 -10.26 9.23
C PHE A 31 -7.57 -9.53 8.86
N GLN A 32 -7.51 -8.53 7.97
CA GLN A 32 -8.70 -7.77 7.60
C GLN A 32 -9.75 -8.60 6.84
N LEU A 33 -9.36 -9.72 6.24
CA LEU A 33 -10.27 -10.62 5.51
C LEU A 33 -11.17 -11.46 6.42
N TYR A 34 -10.89 -11.55 7.71
CA TYR A 34 -11.77 -12.23 8.66
C TYR A 34 -12.99 -11.40 9.04
N ILE A 35 -12.95 -10.07 8.87
CA ILE A 35 -14.09 -9.20 9.17
C ILE A 35 -15.33 -9.61 8.35
N PRO A 36 -15.28 -9.72 7.00
CA PRO A 36 -16.44 -10.17 6.23
C PRO A 36 -16.85 -11.61 6.54
N GLU A 37 -15.91 -12.50 6.89
CA GLU A 37 -16.20 -13.88 7.28
C GLU A 37 -17.06 -13.94 8.56
N TYR A 38 -16.71 -13.16 9.58
CA TYR A 38 -17.49 -13.05 10.81
C TYR A 38 -18.84 -12.36 10.61
N LEU A 39 -18.91 -11.35 9.73
CA LEU A 39 -20.20 -10.76 9.36
C LEU A 39 -21.11 -11.79 8.68
N GLY A 40 -20.56 -12.62 7.79
CA GLY A 40 -21.31 -13.72 7.16
C GLY A 40 -21.86 -14.73 8.18
N GLN A 41 -21.05 -15.12 9.17
CA GLN A 41 -21.50 -16.00 10.26
C GLN A 41 -22.63 -15.40 11.07
N ILE A 42 -22.55 -14.10 11.40
CA ILE A 42 -23.62 -13.40 12.13
C ILE A 42 -24.92 -13.43 11.32
N VAL A 43 -24.87 -13.12 10.02
CA VAL A 43 -26.05 -13.13 9.15
C VAL A 43 -26.65 -14.54 9.03
N GLY A 44 -25.81 -15.58 8.94
CA GLY A 44 -26.25 -16.97 8.90
C GLY A 44 -27.06 -17.39 10.13
N LEU A 45 -26.67 -16.94 11.33
CA LEU A 45 -27.38 -17.24 12.58
C LEU A 45 -28.81 -16.71 12.62
N PHE A 46 -29.11 -15.63 11.88
CA PHE A 46 -30.48 -15.09 11.77
C PHE A 46 -31.33 -15.81 10.72
N SER A 47 -30.71 -16.59 9.83
CA SER A 47 -31.42 -17.34 8.78
C SER A 47 -31.88 -18.73 9.24
N GLU A 48 -31.20 -19.31 10.23
CA GLU A 48 -31.56 -20.59 10.84
C GLU A 48 -32.43 -20.35 12.09
N ASN A 49 -33.42 -21.23 12.36
CA ASN A 49 -34.34 -21.13 13.50
C ASN A 49 -33.64 -21.45 14.84
N TYR A 50 -32.63 -20.66 15.22
CA TYR A 50 -31.90 -20.83 16.47
C TYR A 50 -32.70 -20.35 17.69
N VAL A 51 -32.45 -20.99 18.84
CA VAL A 51 -32.99 -20.59 20.14
C VAL A 51 -32.30 -19.31 20.61
N ALA A 52 -33.06 -18.31 21.09
CA ALA A 52 -32.57 -16.97 21.44
C ALA A 52 -31.35 -16.93 22.40
N ASP A 53 -31.25 -17.89 23.35
CA ASP A 53 -30.12 -17.94 24.29
C ASP A 53 -28.80 -18.38 23.62
N GLU A 54 -28.86 -19.29 22.63
CA GLU A 54 -27.69 -19.75 21.87
C GLU A 54 -27.19 -18.69 20.89
N ILE A 55 -28.11 -17.90 20.33
CA ILE A 55 -27.78 -16.74 19.47
C ILE A 55 -26.98 -15.72 20.27
N SER A 56 -27.43 -15.36 21.48
CA SER A 56 -26.78 -14.32 22.29
C SER A 56 -25.32 -14.64 22.62
N LYS A 57 -25.04 -15.90 23.01
CA LYS A 57 -23.67 -16.37 23.34
C LYS A 57 -22.78 -16.40 22.10
N THR A 58 -23.30 -16.87 20.97
CA THR A 58 -22.55 -16.97 19.71
C THR A 58 -22.20 -15.58 19.17
N VAL A 59 -23.16 -14.66 19.16
CA VAL A 59 -22.95 -13.26 18.74
C VAL A 59 -21.94 -12.56 19.66
N MET A 60 -21.97 -12.81 20.97
CA MET A 60 -21.00 -12.25 21.90
C MET A 60 -19.57 -12.73 21.60
N ILE A 61 -19.38 -14.03 21.33
CA ILE A 61 -18.08 -14.60 20.98
C ILE A 61 -17.55 -14.03 19.66
N ILE A 62 -18.41 -13.95 18.62
CA ILE A 62 -18.00 -13.39 17.33
C ILE A 62 -17.64 -11.92 17.48
N SER A 63 -18.41 -11.14 18.24
CA SER A 63 -18.14 -9.73 18.51
C SER A 63 -16.79 -9.52 19.21
N LEU A 64 -16.46 -10.39 20.18
CA LEU A 64 -15.16 -10.36 20.85
C LEU A 64 -14.00 -10.67 19.89
N LYS A 65 -14.18 -11.64 18.97
CA LYS A 65 -13.19 -11.93 17.92
C LYS A 65 -13.01 -10.75 16.97
N VAL A 66 -14.09 -10.09 16.54
CA VAL A 66 -14.03 -8.89 15.70
C VAL A 66 -13.28 -7.76 16.42
N LEU A 67 -13.53 -7.54 17.71
CA LEU A 67 -12.79 -6.55 18.50
C LEU A 67 -11.30 -6.89 18.60
N ALA A 68 -10.96 -8.16 18.84
CA ALA A 68 -9.57 -8.60 18.87
C ALA A 68 -8.85 -8.35 17.53
N ILE A 69 -9.53 -8.63 16.40
CA ILE A 69 -9.02 -8.33 15.07
C ILE A 69 -8.87 -6.82 14.87
N ALA A 70 -9.88 -6.02 15.20
CA ALA A 70 -9.81 -4.56 15.07
C ALA A 70 -8.61 -3.97 15.81
N PHE A 71 -8.34 -4.47 17.02
CA PHE A 71 -7.16 -4.09 17.79
C PHE A 71 -5.84 -4.55 17.14
N SER A 72 -5.79 -5.79 16.63
CA SER A 72 -4.63 -6.28 15.88
C SER A 72 -4.34 -5.46 14.62
N LEU A 73 -5.39 -5.05 13.90
CA LEU A 73 -5.29 -4.19 12.72
C LEU A 73 -4.81 -2.79 13.09
N MET A 74 -5.28 -2.24 14.21
CA MET A 74 -4.81 -0.95 14.71
C MET A 74 -3.30 -0.99 14.99
N ILE A 75 -2.83 -2.02 15.70
CA ILE A 75 -1.40 -2.20 15.99
C ILE A 75 -0.62 -2.41 14.70
N GLY A 76 -1.07 -3.31 13.82
CA GLY A 76 -0.40 -3.60 12.56
C GLY A 76 -0.30 -2.37 11.66
N ARG A 77 -1.38 -1.58 11.56
CA ARG A 77 -1.41 -0.33 10.79
C ARG A 77 -0.52 0.74 11.38
N CYS A 78 -0.46 0.85 12.70
CA CYS A 78 0.48 1.75 13.36
C CYS A 78 1.93 1.31 13.09
N LEU A 79 2.21 0.01 13.21
CA LEU A 79 3.55 -0.56 13.04
C LEU A 79 4.09 -0.36 11.63
N TRP A 80 3.34 -0.73 10.59
CA TRP A 80 3.82 -0.52 9.22
C TRP A 80 3.93 0.96 8.89
N ARG A 81 3.02 1.80 9.40
CA ARG A 81 3.06 3.25 9.16
C ARG A 81 4.29 3.88 9.78
N VAL A 82 4.57 3.59 11.05
CA VAL A 82 5.75 4.13 11.73
C VAL A 82 7.03 3.65 11.07
N THR A 83 7.13 2.38 10.70
CA THR A 83 8.37 1.83 10.12
C THR A 83 8.64 2.32 8.70
N LEU A 84 7.66 2.25 7.80
CA LEU A 84 7.83 2.64 6.39
C LEU A 84 7.98 4.15 6.22
N PHE A 85 7.16 4.96 6.91
CA PHE A 85 7.32 6.42 6.84
C PHE A 85 8.61 6.89 7.50
N SER A 86 9.01 6.26 8.61
CA SER A 86 10.31 6.57 9.21
C SER A 86 11.44 6.24 8.24
N ALA A 87 11.44 5.06 7.62
CA ALA A 87 12.45 4.70 6.61
C ALA A 87 12.49 5.74 5.48
N SER A 88 11.32 6.10 4.93
CA SER A 88 11.17 7.09 3.89
C SER A 88 11.77 8.46 4.27
N LYS A 89 11.44 8.97 5.46
CA LYS A 89 11.95 10.26 5.94
C LYS A 89 13.47 10.26 6.20
N HIS A 90 14.02 9.13 6.65
CA HIS A 90 15.47 9.00 6.78
C HIS A 90 16.16 8.97 5.41
N ILE A 91 15.55 8.37 4.39
CA ILE A 91 16.06 8.39 3.01
C ILE A 91 16.02 9.81 2.46
N GLU A 92 14.89 10.51 2.62
CA GLU A 92 14.72 11.91 2.21
C GLU A 92 15.82 12.80 2.81
N ALA A 93 16.03 12.72 4.12
CA ALA A 93 17.03 13.52 4.82
C ALA A 93 18.46 13.25 4.33
N ASN A 94 18.83 11.98 4.14
CA ASN A 94 20.15 11.63 3.63
C ASN A 94 20.35 12.09 2.18
N LEU A 95 19.33 11.93 1.34
CA LEU A 95 19.38 12.33 -0.06
C LEU A 95 19.55 13.84 -0.17
N ARG A 96 18.76 14.61 0.60
CA ARG A 96 18.87 16.07 0.67
C ARG A 96 20.26 16.52 1.14
N GLN A 97 20.85 15.82 2.12
CA GLN A 97 22.21 16.09 2.59
C GLN A 97 23.27 15.82 1.51
N GLU A 98 23.24 14.64 0.87
CA GLU A 98 24.20 14.28 -0.20
C GLU A 98 24.09 15.24 -1.39
N MET A 99 22.86 15.60 -1.79
CA MET A 99 22.61 16.57 -2.85
C MET A 99 23.12 17.97 -2.46
N PHE A 100 22.92 18.40 -1.21
CA PHE A 100 23.39 19.70 -0.72
C PHE A 100 24.92 19.79 -0.73
N GLU A 101 25.60 18.75 -0.22
CA GLU A 101 27.07 18.67 -0.26
C GLU A 101 27.61 18.70 -1.68
N LYS A 102 26.92 18.05 -2.62
CA LYS A 102 27.28 18.10 -4.04
C LYS A 102 27.06 19.50 -4.61
N ALA A 103 25.92 20.13 -4.32
CA ALA A 103 25.58 21.46 -4.80
C ALA A 103 26.62 22.52 -4.38
N MET A 104 27.10 22.46 -3.13
CA MET A 104 28.15 23.37 -2.66
C MET A 104 29.49 23.24 -3.38
N ARG A 105 29.76 22.10 -4.04
CA ARG A 105 31.02 21.84 -4.76
C ARG A 105 30.94 22.08 -6.26
N LEU A 106 29.77 22.42 -6.79
CA LEU A 106 29.58 22.68 -8.22
C LEU A 106 30.14 24.05 -8.61
N SER A 107 30.66 24.16 -9.83
CA SER A 107 31.19 25.42 -10.36
C SER A 107 30.08 26.43 -10.64
N ARG A 108 30.44 27.70 -10.77
CA ARG A 108 29.49 28.76 -11.17
C ARG A 108 28.91 28.50 -12.57
N ASP A 109 29.71 27.95 -13.48
CA ASP A 109 29.27 27.63 -14.85
C ASP A 109 28.10 26.63 -14.87
N TYR A 110 28.12 25.64 -13.96
CA TYR A 110 27.01 24.69 -13.83
C TYR A 110 25.68 25.39 -13.52
N TYR A 111 25.70 26.43 -12.68
CA TYR A 111 24.52 27.21 -12.31
C TYR A 111 24.11 28.24 -13.36
N HIS A 112 24.99 28.56 -14.31
CA HIS A 112 24.63 29.32 -15.50
C HIS A 112 23.89 28.45 -16.52
N GLU A 113 24.29 27.19 -16.68
CA GLU A 113 23.60 26.21 -17.54
C GLU A 113 22.32 25.68 -16.91
N ASN A 114 22.32 25.45 -15.59
CA ASN A 114 21.19 24.94 -14.82
C ASN A 114 20.70 26.02 -13.86
N ASN A 115 19.57 26.65 -14.22
CA ASN A 115 18.96 27.69 -13.39
C ASN A 115 18.78 27.22 -11.94
N VAL A 116 19.04 28.12 -10.98
CA VAL A 116 18.86 27.85 -9.54
C VAL A 116 17.46 27.35 -9.22
N GLY A 117 16.44 27.83 -9.95
CA GLY A 117 15.06 27.33 -9.82
C GLY A 117 14.89 25.86 -10.20
N THR A 118 15.58 25.40 -11.25
CA THR A 118 15.58 23.98 -11.65
C THR A 118 16.28 23.13 -10.59
N VAL A 119 17.42 23.59 -10.08
CA VAL A 119 18.11 22.89 -8.99
C VAL A 119 17.22 22.82 -7.75
N MET A 120 16.55 23.91 -7.38
CA MET A 120 15.63 23.92 -6.24
C MET A 120 14.44 22.96 -6.45
N ALA A 121 13.89 22.89 -7.67
CA ALA A 121 12.81 21.97 -8.00
C ALA A 121 13.22 20.50 -7.78
N TRP A 122 14.46 20.12 -8.09
CA TRP A 122 14.98 18.79 -7.77
C TRP A 122 15.06 18.54 -6.27
N PHE A 123 15.43 19.55 -5.47
CA PHE A 123 15.49 19.44 -4.01
C PHE A 123 14.11 19.40 -3.33
N THR A 124 13.06 19.86 -4.00
CA THR A 124 11.70 19.83 -3.46
C THR A 124 10.90 18.71 -4.10
N ASN A 125 10.52 18.88 -5.36
CA ASN A 125 9.52 18.07 -6.03
C ASN A 125 10.03 16.65 -6.29
N ASP A 126 11.26 16.51 -6.78
CA ASP A 126 11.80 15.19 -7.12
C ASP A 126 12.11 14.39 -5.86
N ILE A 127 12.69 15.01 -4.82
CA ILE A 127 12.93 14.36 -3.53
C ILE A 127 11.61 13.97 -2.87
N GLU A 128 10.59 14.84 -2.89
CA GLU A 128 9.27 14.53 -2.35
C GLU A 128 8.62 13.37 -3.10
N THR A 129 8.70 13.35 -4.43
CA THR A 129 8.22 12.21 -5.25
C THR A 129 8.93 10.90 -4.88
N ILE A 130 10.25 10.95 -4.63
CA ILE A 130 11.01 9.80 -4.17
C ILE A 130 10.50 9.34 -2.80
N GLU A 131 10.29 10.26 -1.86
CA GLU A 131 9.76 9.99 -0.53
C GLU A 131 8.35 9.37 -0.57
N GLU A 132 7.44 9.92 -1.37
CA GLU A 132 6.11 9.36 -1.58
C GLU A 132 6.16 7.94 -2.16
N TYR A 133 7.09 7.71 -3.09
CA TYR A 133 7.29 6.38 -3.65
C TYR A 133 7.76 5.37 -2.60
N PHE A 134 8.74 5.72 -1.76
CA PHE A 134 9.25 4.84 -0.71
C PHE A 134 8.23 4.60 0.42
N SER A 135 7.37 5.58 0.72
CA SER A 135 6.29 5.46 1.69
C SER A 135 5.06 4.80 1.09
N TRP A 136 4.17 5.60 0.48
CA TRP A 136 2.89 5.17 -0.09
C TRP A 136 3.06 4.21 -1.26
N GLY A 137 4.02 4.46 -2.15
CA GLY A 137 4.26 3.59 -3.31
C GLY A 137 4.57 2.15 -2.90
N THR A 138 5.43 1.96 -1.90
CA THR A 138 5.74 0.63 -1.35
C THR A 138 4.49 -0.05 -0.80
N ILE A 139 3.66 0.66 -0.02
CA ILE A 139 2.43 0.11 0.57
C ILE A 139 1.45 -0.30 -0.54
N MET A 140 1.19 0.60 -1.48
CA MET A 140 0.28 0.35 -2.60
C MET A 140 0.73 -0.85 -3.44
N LEU A 141 2.03 -1.01 -3.67
CA LEU A 141 2.57 -2.16 -4.39
C LEU A 141 2.36 -3.47 -3.63
N ILE A 142 2.56 -3.47 -2.30
CA ILE A 142 2.33 -4.65 -1.47
C ILE A 142 0.84 -5.01 -1.48
N ASP A 143 -0.04 -4.05 -1.19
CA ASP A 143 -1.49 -4.26 -1.18
C ASP A 143 -1.97 -4.76 -2.56
N ALA A 144 -1.53 -4.11 -3.64
CA ALA A 144 -1.91 -4.49 -5.00
C ALA A 144 -1.56 -5.95 -5.33
N VAL A 145 -0.50 -6.51 -4.75
CA VAL A 145 -0.09 -7.91 -4.95
C VAL A 145 -0.75 -8.81 -3.92
N PHE A 146 -0.46 -8.62 -2.63
CA PHE A 146 -0.83 -9.55 -1.56
C PHE A 146 -2.30 -9.48 -1.21
N LEU A 147 -2.86 -8.28 -1.01
CA LEU A 147 -4.28 -8.15 -0.73
C LEU A 147 -5.11 -8.68 -1.89
N SER A 148 -4.77 -8.33 -3.13
CA SER A 148 -5.45 -8.85 -4.32
C SER A 148 -5.43 -10.38 -4.38
N ILE A 149 -4.26 -11.00 -4.15
CA ILE A 149 -4.14 -12.47 -4.12
C ILE A 149 -5.01 -13.05 -3.01
N PHE A 150 -4.91 -12.54 -1.78
CA PHE A 150 -5.66 -13.08 -0.65
C PHE A 150 -7.17 -12.95 -0.82
N VAL A 151 -7.65 -11.81 -1.32
CA VAL A 151 -9.07 -11.58 -1.63
C VAL A 151 -9.55 -12.57 -2.67
N ILE A 152 -8.83 -12.70 -3.79
CA ILE A 152 -9.20 -13.61 -4.88
C ILE A 152 -9.26 -15.06 -4.36
N VAL A 153 -8.21 -15.51 -3.67
CA VAL A 153 -8.17 -16.87 -3.09
C VAL A 153 -9.33 -17.10 -2.14
N LYS A 154 -9.63 -16.16 -1.23
CA LYS A 154 -10.76 -16.28 -0.30
C LYS A 154 -12.11 -16.33 -1.02
N MET A 155 -12.29 -15.54 -2.08
CA MET A 155 -13.53 -15.58 -2.87
C MET A 155 -13.72 -16.93 -3.56
N PHE A 156 -12.68 -17.49 -4.17
CA PHE A 156 -12.74 -18.81 -4.80
C PHE A 156 -13.01 -19.94 -3.81
N ILE A 157 -12.52 -19.82 -2.57
CA ILE A 157 -12.80 -20.79 -1.50
C ILE A 157 -14.27 -20.71 -1.05
N LEU A 158 -14.86 -19.51 -1.02
CA LEU A 158 -16.25 -19.30 -0.58
C LEU A 158 -17.26 -19.81 -1.63
N ASP A 159 -17.19 -19.32 -2.86
CA ASP A 159 -18.05 -19.77 -3.95
C ASP A 159 -17.43 -19.39 -5.30
N ILE A 160 -17.13 -20.41 -6.12
CA ILE A 160 -16.48 -20.22 -7.42
C ILE A 160 -17.37 -19.48 -8.43
N THR A 161 -18.68 -19.68 -8.38
CA THR A 161 -19.64 -19.09 -9.31
C THR A 161 -19.74 -17.59 -9.03
N LEU A 162 -19.95 -17.22 -7.77
CA LEU A 162 -20.01 -15.83 -7.34
C LEU A 162 -18.66 -15.12 -7.54
N ALA A 163 -17.54 -15.81 -7.31
CA ALA A 163 -16.21 -15.25 -7.56
C ALA A 163 -16.01 -14.87 -9.03
N VAL A 164 -16.39 -15.74 -9.97
CA VAL A 164 -16.28 -15.45 -11.41
C VAL A 164 -17.18 -14.28 -11.81
N PHE A 165 -18.42 -14.24 -11.31
CA PHE A 165 -19.33 -13.11 -11.55
C PHE A 165 -18.77 -11.79 -11.01
N ALA A 166 -18.08 -11.80 -9.87
CA ALA A 166 -17.48 -10.60 -9.28
C ALA A 166 -16.20 -10.14 -10.00
N ILE A 167 -15.41 -11.07 -10.56
CA ILE A 167 -14.17 -10.76 -11.30
C ILE A 167 -14.49 -10.13 -12.66
N PHE A 168 -15.59 -10.53 -13.30
CA PHE A 168 -15.97 -10.02 -14.63
C PHE A 168 -16.03 -8.48 -14.73
N PRO A 169 -16.78 -7.75 -13.87
CA PRO A 169 -16.79 -6.28 -13.91
C PRO A 169 -15.43 -5.67 -13.58
N MET A 170 -14.61 -6.32 -12.74
CA MET A 170 -13.27 -5.85 -12.40
C MET A 170 -12.36 -5.85 -13.64
N ILE A 171 -12.38 -6.92 -14.44
CA ILE A 171 -11.62 -7.00 -15.70
C ILE A 171 -12.06 -5.90 -16.68
N LEU A 172 -13.37 -5.64 -16.78
CA LEU A 172 -13.89 -4.58 -17.66
C LEU A 172 -13.37 -3.20 -17.25
N ILE A 173 -13.32 -2.90 -15.95
CA ILE A 173 -12.78 -1.64 -15.43
C ILE A 173 -11.31 -1.49 -15.81
N VAL A 174 -10.50 -2.56 -15.69
CA VAL A 174 -9.08 -2.53 -16.05
C VAL A 174 -8.89 -2.28 -17.55
N ILE A 175 -9.63 -2.99 -18.40
CA ILE A 175 -9.58 -2.80 -19.85
C ILE A 175 -9.98 -1.37 -20.23
N TRP A 176 -11.07 -0.87 -19.65
CA TRP A 176 -11.53 0.49 -19.89
C TRP A 176 -10.50 1.53 -19.46
N GLY A 177 -9.89 1.35 -18.29
CA GLY A 177 -8.82 2.22 -17.79
C GLY A 177 -7.63 2.29 -18.75
N MET A 178 -7.16 1.14 -19.24
CA MET A 178 -6.06 1.08 -20.22
C MET A 178 -6.40 1.79 -21.54
N LEU A 179 -7.65 1.68 -22.01
CA LEU A 179 -8.11 2.36 -23.22
C LEU A 179 -8.15 3.88 -23.03
N VAL A 180 -8.68 4.36 -21.90
CA VAL A 180 -8.71 5.78 -21.57
C VAL A 180 -7.31 6.35 -21.44
N GLU A 181 -6.40 5.62 -20.77
CA GLU A 181 -5.00 6.04 -20.63
C GLU A 181 -4.33 6.20 -22.00
N LYS A 182 -4.50 5.22 -22.90
CA LYS A 182 -3.96 5.30 -24.26
C LYS A 182 -4.52 6.49 -25.02
N PHE A 183 -5.84 6.71 -24.97
CA PHE A 183 -6.49 7.83 -25.64
C PHE A 183 -6.00 9.19 -25.12
N MET A 184 -5.90 9.32 -23.79
CA MET A 184 -5.36 10.53 -23.15
C MET A 184 -3.89 10.76 -23.53
N ALA A 185 -3.08 9.70 -23.58
CA ALA A 185 -1.67 9.79 -23.95
C ALA A 185 -1.46 10.21 -25.41
N GLU A 186 -2.38 9.85 -26.31
CA GLU A 186 -2.37 10.33 -27.70
C GLU A 186 -2.74 11.83 -27.75
N LYS A 187 -3.79 12.25 -27.03
CA LYS A 187 -4.23 13.65 -26.99
C LYS A 187 -3.21 14.62 -26.38
N TRP A 188 -2.39 14.17 -25.42
CA TRP A 188 -1.33 14.99 -24.82
C TRP A 188 -0.07 15.12 -25.70
N LYS A 189 0.02 14.36 -26.79
CA LYS A 189 1.12 14.46 -27.77
C LYS A 189 0.80 15.41 -28.93
N GLU A 190 -0.48 15.75 -29.14
CA GLU A 190 -0.94 16.79 -30.07
C GLU A 190 -0.83 18.19 -29.45
#